data_AF-A5FUE7-F1
#
_entry.id   AF-A5FUE7-F1
#
_cell.length_a   1.000
_cell.length_b   1.000
_cell.length_c   1.000
_cell.angle_alpha   90.00
_cell.angle_beta   90.00
_cell.angle_gamma   90.00
#
_symmetry.space_group_name_H-M   'P 1'
#
loop_
_entity.id
_entity.type
_entity.pdbx_description
1 polymer ?
#
loop_
_entity_poly.entity_id
_entity_poly.type
_entity_poly.pdbx_seq_one_letter_code
_entity_poly.pdbx_strand_id
1 'polypeptide(L)'
;MSKVPPKTVGLATAPSGTWVQTERAAHERWAKLIGSHPKAAALMHVIVGNMGRHNALVASVPNLQRMMGCSRNTALRAINVLKEQNWIEVRQLGGVGTTNAYIVNDRVAWTGSRDGIRYSLFSAAVLVSDDEQPDKAEIGAQPPLERVPALYPGDRQLPTGNGLDPPTQPPLVGLEPDLPAQVKEPHGPHD
;
A
#
# COMPACT_ATOMS: atom_id res chain seq x y z
N MET A 1 -33.06 -0.19 -12.44
CA MET A 1 -31.76 -0.85 -12.68
C MET A 1 -30.72 -0.16 -11.81
N SER A 2 -30.34 -0.77 -10.69
CA SER A 2 -29.30 -0.22 -9.80
C SER A 2 -27.94 -0.37 -10.50
N LYS A 3 -27.25 0.73 -10.78
CA LYS A 3 -25.87 0.71 -11.29
C LYS A 3 -24.97 0.23 -10.14
N VAL A 4 -24.40 -0.97 -10.30
CA VAL A 4 -23.31 -1.44 -9.44
C VAL A 4 -22.19 -0.39 -9.50
N PRO A 5 -21.71 0.12 -8.35
CA PRO A 5 -20.63 1.11 -8.35
C PRO A 5 -19.38 0.51 -9.02
N PRO A 6 -18.57 1.33 -9.71
CA PRO A 6 -17.34 0.85 -10.33
C PRO A 6 -16.42 0.30 -9.25
N LYS A 7 -15.96 -0.93 -9.46
CA LYS A 7 -15.01 -1.63 -8.58
C LYS A 7 -13.73 -0.81 -8.47
N THR A 8 -13.34 -0.47 -7.24
CA THR A 8 -12.17 0.37 -7.00
C THR A 8 -10.95 -0.51 -6.81
N VAL A 9 -9.79 -0.07 -7.32
CA VAL A 9 -8.51 -0.72 -7.07
C VAL A 9 -7.71 0.25 -6.22
N GLY A 10 -7.31 -0.17 -5.02
CA GLY A 10 -6.56 0.65 -4.08
C GLY A 10 -5.08 0.27 -4.03
N LEU A 11 -4.21 1.27 -3.88
CA LEU A 11 -2.83 1.03 -3.46
C LEU A 11 -2.80 0.93 -1.94
N ALA A 12 -2.49 -0.24 -1.39
CA ALA A 12 -2.33 -0.44 0.06
C ALA A 12 -1.06 0.24 0.59
N THR A 13 -0.04 0.42 -0.27
CA THR A 13 1.12 1.27 0.02
C THR A 13 1.24 2.31 -1.09
N ALA A 14 1.05 3.58 -0.76
CA ALA A 14 1.17 4.65 -1.73
C ALA A 14 2.62 4.77 -2.23
N PRO A 15 2.84 5.00 -3.54
CA PRO A 15 4.17 5.29 -4.07
C PRO A 15 4.71 6.56 -3.40
N SER A 16 5.97 6.53 -2.96
CA SER A 16 6.60 7.71 -2.38
C SER A 16 7.19 8.60 -3.47
N GLY A 17 6.81 9.88 -3.49
CA GLY A 17 7.29 10.85 -4.46
C GLY A 17 6.37 10.99 -5.68
N THR A 18 6.46 12.14 -6.34
CA THR A 18 5.57 12.51 -7.46
C THR A 18 6.15 12.19 -8.84
N TRP A 19 7.43 11.81 -8.89
CA TRP A 19 8.18 11.64 -10.14
C TRP A 19 9.04 10.38 -10.11
N VAL A 20 9.28 9.83 -11.30
CA VAL A 20 10.17 8.69 -11.54
C VAL A 20 11.28 9.13 -12.48
N GLN A 21 12.51 8.71 -12.22
CA GLN A 21 13.64 8.92 -13.13
C GLN A 21 13.88 7.67 -13.99
N THR A 22 14.17 7.90 -15.27
CA THR A 22 14.52 6.85 -16.24
C THR A 22 15.84 7.19 -16.93
N GLU A 23 16.71 6.21 -17.14
CA GLU A 23 17.95 6.41 -17.91
C GLU A 23 17.63 6.76 -19.38
N ARG A 24 18.45 7.59 -20.04
CA ARG A 24 18.24 7.94 -21.45
C ARG A 24 18.23 6.70 -22.36
N ALA A 25 19.18 5.78 -22.16
CA ALA A 25 19.24 4.53 -22.92
C ALA A 25 18.01 3.64 -22.68
N ALA A 26 17.50 3.58 -21.45
CA ALA A 26 16.25 2.89 -21.13
C ALA A 26 15.05 3.55 -21.81
N HIS A 27 15.00 4.88 -21.84
CA HIS A 27 13.94 5.65 -22.50
C HIS A 27 13.91 5.40 -24.02
N GLU A 28 15.08 5.36 -24.68
CA GLU A 28 15.19 4.99 -26.09
C GLU A 28 14.74 3.56 -26.37
N ARG A 29 15.11 2.61 -25.50
CA ARG A 29 14.62 1.23 -25.59
C ARG A 29 13.12 1.16 -25.37
N TRP A 30 12.55 2.03 -24.54
CA TRP A 30 11.11 2.08 -24.29
C TRP A 30 10.37 2.56 -25.53
N ALA A 31 10.91 3.55 -26.26
CA ALA A 31 10.36 3.96 -27.56
C ALA A 31 10.29 2.79 -28.55
N LYS A 32 11.34 1.96 -28.62
CA LYS A 32 11.33 0.72 -29.44
C LYS A 32 10.33 -0.33 -28.94
N LEU A 33 10.17 -0.44 -27.62
CA LEU A 33 9.20 -1.34 -27.00
C LEU A 33 7.76 -0.92 -27.35
N ILE A 34 7.47 0.39 -27.39
CA ILE A 34 6.14 0.91 -27.77
C ILE A 34 5.78 0.47 -29.20
N GLY A 35 6.71 0.60 -30.15
CA GLY A 35 6.48 0.23 -31.55
C GLY A 35 6.33 -1.28 -31.77
N SER A 36 7.10 -2.10 -31.04
CA SER A 36 7.11 -3.56 -31.23
C SER A 36 6.08 -4.30 -30.36
N HIS A 37 5.88 -3.86 -29.12
CA HIS A 37 5.07 -4.52 -28.10
C HIS A 37 4.28 -3.48 -27.29
N PRO A 38 3.27 -2.80 -27.89
CA PRO A 38 2.59 -1.66 -27.28
C PRO A 38 1.91 -2.00 -25.94
N LYS A 39 1.39 -3.23 -25.78
CA LYS A 39 0.78 -3.68 -24.52
C LYS A 39 1.81 -3.92 -23.41
N ALA A 40 3.02 -4.36 -23.75
CA ALA A 40 4.12 -4.48 -22.79
C ALA A 40 4.57 -3.09 -22.33
N ALA A 41 4.72 -2.14 -23.25
CA ALA A 41 5.05 -0.76 -22.90
C ALA A 41 3.97 -0.10 -22.02
N ALA A 42 2.68 -0.31 -22.33
CA ALA A 42 1.58 0.18 -21.51
C ALA A 42 1.60 -0.43 -20.09
N LEU A 43 1.85 -1.74 -19.97
CA LEU A 43 2.02 -2.39 -18.67
C LEU A 43 3.21 -1.80 -17.90
N MET A 44 4.32 -1.51 -18.57
CA MET A 44 5.48 -0.90 -17.94
C MET A 44 5.13 0.47 -17.35
N HIS A 45 4.33 1.29 -18.04
CA HIS A 45 3.86 2.58 -17.50
C HIS A 45 2.98 2.39 -16.27
N VAL A 46 2.10 1.38 -16.29
CA VAL A 46 1.28 1.03 -15.12
C VAL A 46 2.17 0.64 -13.94
N ILE A 47 3.15 -0.24 -14.14
CA ILE A 47 4.05 -0.66 -13.07
C ILE A 47 4.84 0.53 -12.52
N VAL A 48 5.45 1.32 -13.40
CA VAL A 48 6.29 2.47 -13.02
C VAL A 48 5.49 3.57 -12.31
N GLY A 49 4.26 3.85 -12.76
CA GLY A 49 3.41 4.87 -12.12
C GLY A 49 2.89 4.47 -10.74
N ASN A 50 2.99 3.18 -10.38
CA ASN A 50 2.42 2.64 -9.15
C ASN A 50 3.48 1.99 -8.23
N MET A 51 4.75 1.98 -8.63
CA MET A 51 5.82 1.35 -7.85
C MET A 51 6.25 2.18 -6.64
N GLY A 52 6.53 1.51 -5.52
CA GLY A 52 6.91 2.13 -4.25
C GLY A 52 8.40 2.46 -4.12
N ARG A 53 8.84 2.72 -2.87
CA ARG A 53 10.23 3.08 -2.51
C ARG A 53 11.32 2.12 -3.01
N HIS A 54 10.96 0.90 -3.40
CA HIS A 54 11.89 -0.16 -3.78
C HIS A 54 11.64 -0.69 -5.19
N ASN A 55 11.15 0.18 -6.08
CA ASN A 55 11.00 -0.12 -7.51
C ASN A 55 10.10 -1.33 -7.80
N ALA A 56 9.21 -1.68 -6.88
CA ALA A 56 8.38 -2.88 -6.96
C ALA A 56 6.90 -2.56 -6.81
N LEU A 57 6.09 -3.24 -7.62
CA LEU A 57 4.64 -3.29 -7.55
C LEU A 57 4.21 -4.72 -7.26
N VAL A 58 3.51 -4.94 -6.16
CA VAL A 58 2.85 -6.21 -5.85
C VAL A 58 1.43 -6.13 -6.33
N ALA A 59 1.04 -7.00 -7.26
CA ALA A 59 -0.31 -7.02 -7.81
C ALA A 59 -0.67 -8.44 -8.26
N SER A 60 -1.97 -8.72 -8.31
CA SER A 60 -2.46 -9.90 -9.00
C SER A 60 -2.55 -9.65 -10.52
N VAL A 61 -2.54 -10.73 -11.30
CA VAL A 61 -2.76 -10.64 -12.75
C VAL A 61 -4.16 -10.06 -13.10
N PRO A 62 -5.26 -10.40 -12.39
CA PRO A 62 -6.55 -9.73 -12.54
C PRO A 62 -6.49 -8.21 -12.30
N ASN A 63 -5.73 -7.73 -11.30
CA ASN A 63 -5.59 -6.29 -11.05
C ASN A 63 -4.91 -5.60 -12.24
N LEU A 64 -3.84 -6.18 -12.78
CA LEU A 64 -3.17 -5.64 -13.96
C LEU A 64 -4.09 -5.62 -15.20
N GLN A 65 -4.93 -6.63 -15.39
CA GLN A 65 -5.92 -6.63 -16.49
C GLN A 65 -6.88 -5.46 -16.39
N ARG A 66 -7.41 -5.18 -15.18
CA ARG A 66 -8.32 -4.07 -14.94
C ARG A 66 -7.64 -2.73 -15.22
N MET A 67 -6.43 -2.52 -14.69
CA MET A 67 -5.65 -1.29 -14.92
C MET A 67 -5.32 -1.07 -16.40
N MET A 68 -5.01 -2.15 -17.13
CA MET A 68 -4.69 -2.09 -18.56
C MET A 68 -5.92 -2.09 -19.49
N GLY A 69 -7.12 -2.38 -18.96
CA GLY A 69 -8.33 -2.61 -19.75
C GLY A 69 -8.16 -3.70 -20.82
N CYS A 70 -7.50 -4.81 -20.50
CA CYS A 70 -7.21 -5.88 -21.48
C CYS A 70 -7.49 -7.30 -20.96
N SER A 71 -7.45 -8.27 -21.87
CA SER A 71 -7.70 -9.68 -21.53
C SER A 71 -6.56 -10.28 -20.70
N ARG A 72 -6.87 -11.35 -19.94
CA ARG A 72 -5.86 -12.11 -19.18
C ARG A 72 -4.66 -12.55 -20.00
N ASN A 73 -4.92 -13.09 -21.19
CA ASN A 73 -3.86 -13.58 -22.07
C ASN A 73 -2.99 -12.43 -22.58
N THR A 74 -3.58 -11.26 -22.83
CA THR A 74 -2.83 -10.06 -23.22
C THR A 74 -1.90 -9.59 -22.09
N ALA A 75 -2.40 -9.53 -20.85
CA ALA A 75 -1.59 -9.15 -19.70
C ALA A 75 -0.43 -10.14 -19.46
N LEU A 76 -0.69 -11.46 -19.54
CA LEU A 76 0.35 -12.47 -19.38
C LEU A 76 1.42 -12.40 -20.47
N ARG A 77 1.02 -12.19 -21.74
CA ARG A 77 1.97 -11.99 -22.84
C ARG A 77 2.83 -10.73 -22.61
N ALA A 78 2.21 -9.63 -22.17
CA ALA A 78 2.93 -8.40 -21.83
C ALA A 78 3.95 -8.62 -20.70
N ILE A 79 3.57 -9.33 -19.63
CA ILE A 79 4.47 -9.71 -18.54
C ILE A 79 5.65 -10.52 -19.06
N ASN A 80 5.40 -11.52 -19.91
CA ASN A 80 6.46 -12.37 -20.48
C ASN A 80 7.44 -11.55 -21.32
N VAL A 81 6.96 -10.66 -22.18
CA VAL A 81 7.82 -9.75 -22.97
C VAL A 81 8.69 -8.88 -22.07
N LEU A 82 8.12 -8.29 -21.03
CA LEU A 82 8.87 -7.45 -20.09
C LEU A 82 9.93 -8.26 -19.32
N LYS A 83 9.62 -9.51 -18.96
CA LYS A 83 10.56 -10.43 -18.31
C LYS A 83 11.69 -10.85 -19.26
N GLU A 84 11.35 -11.30 -20.47
CA GLU A 84 12.31 -11.76 -21.48
C GLU A 84 13.30 -10.66 -21.89
N GLN A 85 12.82 -9.40 -21.97
CA GLN A 85 13.66 -8.25 -22.33
C GLN A 85 14.32 -7.56 -21.11
N ASN A 86 14.23 -8.15 -19.92
CA ASN A 86 14.84 -7.69 -18.66
C ASN A 86 14.37 -6.31 -18.18
N TRP A 87 13.12 -5.94 -18.45
CA TRP A 87 12.50 -4.74 -17.89
C TRP A 87 12.08 -4.93 -16.43
N ILE A 88 11.59 -6.13 -16.11
CA ILE A 88 11.09 -6.48 -14.79
C ILE A 88 11.53 -7.89 -14.38
N GLU A 89 11.60 -8.10 -13.08
CA GLU A 89 11.67 -9.41 -12.44
C GLU A 89 10.32 -9.72 -11.78
N VAL A 90 9.86 -10.97 -11.90
CA VAL A 90 8.58 -11.41 -11.34
C VAL A 90 8.84 -12.45 -10.25
N ARG A 91 8.36 -12.16 -9.04
CA ARG A 91 8.44 -13.07 -7.88
C ARG A 91 7.04 -13.36 -7.36
N GLN A 92 6.72 -14.64 -7.17
CA GLN A 92 5.46 -15.01 -6.54
C GLN A 92 5.54 -14.73 -5.03
N LEU A 93 4.47 -14.18 -4.44
CA LEU A 93 4.39 -13.92 -3.01
C LEU A 93 3.39 -14.89 -2.36
N GLY A 94 3.83 -15.65 -1.36
CA GLY A 94 3.01 -16.61 -0.60
C GLY A 94 2.93 -18.03 -1.21
N GLY A 95 2.08 -18.88 -0.62
CA GLY A 95 1.69 -20.20 -1.16
C GLY A 95 0.74 -20.08 -2.36
N VAL A 96 -0.20 -21.02 -2.54
CA VAL A 96 -1.15 -21.09 -3.69
C VAL A 96 -1.99 -19.80 -3.83
N GLY A 97 -1.41 -18.77 -4.44
CA GLY A 97 -2.00 -17.46 -4.63
C GLY A 97 -1.49 -16.84 -5.94
N THR A 98 -2.35 -16.06 -6.59
CA THR A 98 -2.12 -15.42 -7.90
C THR A 98 -1.39 -14.07 -7.81
N THR A 99 -0.90 -13.71 -6.63
CA THR A 99 -0.27 -12.41 -6.36
C THR A 99 1.23 -12.48 -6.60
N ASN A 100 1.74 -11.55 -7.41
CA ASN A 100 3.15 -11.46 -7.74
C ASN A 100 3.69 -10.08 -7.38
N ALA A 101 4.97 -10.05 -6.99
CA ALA A 101 5.79 -8.86 -7.03
C ALA A 101 6.40 -8.69 -8.42
N TYR A 102 6.23 -7.52 -9.00
CA TYR A 102 6.83 -7.04 -10.24
C TYR A 102 7.89 -6.00 -9.88
N ILE A 103 9.16 -6.39 -9.93
CA ILE A 103 10.31 -5.56 -9.55
C ILE A 103 10.88 -4.97 -10.82
N VAL A 104 10.91 -3.65 -10.93
CA VAL A 104 11.49 -2.93 -12.07
C VAL A 104 13.01 -2.98 -11.98
N ASN A 105 13.67 -3.14 -13.13
CA ASN A 105 15.11 -3.08 -13.22
C ASN A 105 15.61 -1.65 -12.88
N ASP A 106 16.59 -1.53 -11.98
CA ASP A 106 17.16 -0.25 -11.54
C ASP A 106 17.86 0.53 -12.65
N ARG A 107 18.28 -0.16 -13.72
CA ARG A 107 18.80 0.47 -14.95
C ARG A 107 17.70 1.10 -15.80
N VAL A 108 16.45 0.67 -15.62
CA VAL A 108 15.31 1.17 -16.39
C VAL A 108 14.69 2.40 -15.71
N ALA A 109 14.30 2.25 -14.46
CA ALA A 109 13.64 3.29 -13.69
C ALA A 109 13.96 3.16 -12.20
N TRP A 110 13.97 4.27 -11.48
CA TRP A 110 14.07 4.29 -10.01
C TRP A 110 13.45 5.57 -9.44
N THR A 111 13.23 5.58 -8.12
CA THR A 111 12.80 6.75 -7.35
C THR A 111 13.85 7.06 -6.27
N GLY A 112 14.19 8.34 -6.05
CA GLY A 112 15.15 8.75 -5.00
C GLY A 112 16.65 8.54 -5.31
N SER A 113 17.47 8.49 -4.27
CA SER A 113 18.95 8.37 -4.37
C SER A 113 19.38 6.95 -4.78
N ARG A 114 20.39 6.87 -5.67
CA ARG A 114 20.92 5.63 -6.25
C ARG A 114 21.66 4.74 -5.23
N ASP A 115 22.03 5.29 -4.07
CA ASP A 115 22.93 4.64 -3.10
C ASP A 115 22.27 3.51 -2.27
N GLY A 116 20.94 3.39 -2.28
CA GLY A 116 20.20 2.38 -1.51
C GLY A 116 19.77 1.12 -2.29
N ILE A 117 20.04 1.06 -3.59
CA ILE A 117 19.36 0.12 -4.51
C ILE A 117 19.79 -1.34 -4.29
N ARG A 118 21.02 -1.60 -3.81
CA ARG A 118 21.57 -2.97 -3.74
C ARG A 118 21.27 -3.73 -2.45
N TYR A 119 20.89 -3.05 -1.36
CA TYR A 119 20.67 -3.66 -0.05
C TYR A 119 19.59 -2.95 0.73
N SER A 120 18.32 -3.11 0.35
CA SER A 120 17.24 -2.66 1.21
C SER A 120 16.06 -3.62 1.13
N LEU A 121 15.71 -4.13 2.31
CA LEU A 121 14.62 -5.06 2.60
C LEU A 121 13.39 -4.81 1.71
N PHE A 122 12.87 -5.90 1.14
CA PHE A 122 11.66 -5.99 0.31
C PHE A 122 10.51 -5.11 0.88
N SER A 123 10.43 -3.88 0.42
CA SER A 123 9.38 -2.93 0.79
C SER A 123 8.68 -2.53 -0.52
N ALA A 124 7.75 -3.37 -0.96
CA ALA A 124 7.06 -3.18 -2.24
C ALA A 124 5.80 -2.33 -2.08
N ALA A 125 5.38 -1.64 -3.15
CA ALA A 125 4.03 -1.08 -3.17
C ALA A 125 3.03 -2.23 -3.37
N VAL A 126 2.11 -2.44 -2.42
CA VAL A 126 1.09 -3.49 -2.54
C VAL A 126 -0.18 -2.92 -3.14
N LEU A 127 -0.58 -3.44 -4.28
CA LEU A 127 -1.84 -3.15 -4.96
C LEU A 127 -2.86 -4.21 -4.56
N VAL A 128 -3.92 -3.75 -3.91
CA VAL A 128 -4.97 -4.60 -3.38
C VAL A 128 -6.30 -4.19 -4.00
N SER A 129 -7.07 -5.17 -4.45
CA SER A 129 -8.44 -4.95 -4.88
C SER A 129 -9.39 -5.53 -3.85
N ASP A 130 -10.47 -4.80 -3.60
CA ASP A 130 -11.57 -5.16 -2.72
C ASP A 130 -12.10 -6.56 -3.05
N ASP A 131 -12.13 -6.93 -4.34
CA ASP A 131 -12.57 -8.25 -4.82
C ASP A 131 -11.72 -9.42 -4.32
N GLU A 132 -10.46 -9.16 -3.99
CA GLU A 132 -9.46 -10.15 -3.59
C GLU A 132 -9.34 -10.26 -2.07
N GLN A 133 -10.09 -9.45 -1.33
CA GLN A 133 -10.12 -9.48 0.13
C GLN A 133 -11.23 -10.41 0.62
N PRO A 134 -10.93 -11.40 1.48
CA PRO A 134 -11.93 -12.32 2.02
C PRO A 134 -13.03 -11.59 2.83
N ASP A 135 -12.67 -10.46 3.43
CA ASP A 135 -13.48 -9.56 4.25
C ASP A 135 -14.04 -8.35 3.46
N LYS A 136 -14.15 -8.45 2.13
CA LYS A 136 -14.59 -7.33 1.26
C LYS A 136 -15.89 -6.64 1.67
N ALA A 137 -16.80 -7.35 2.34
CA ALA A 137 -18.09 -6.81 2.80
C ALA A 137 -17.94 -5.88 4.02
N GLU A 138 -16.79 -5.92 4.69
CA GLU A 138 -16.47 -5.18 5.91
C GLU A 138 -15.52 -4.00 5.63
N ILE A 139 -15.03 -3.86 4.39
CA ILE A 139 -14.18 -2.75 3.96
C ILE A 139 -14.95 -1.43 4.09
N GLY A 140 -14.49 -0.55 4.99
CA GLY A 140 -15.13 0.74 5.29
C GLY A 140 -16.29 0.66 6.30
N ALA A 141 -16.64 -0.54 6.78
CA ALA A 141 -17.67 -0.78 7.80
C ALA A 141 -17.07 -1.02 9.20
N GLN A 142 -15.85 -0.50 9.44
CA GLN A 142 -15.18 -0.61 10.73
C GLN A 142 -15.90 0.25 11.78
N PRO A 143 -16.08 -0.25 13.02
CA PRO A 143 -16.68 0.54 14.08
C PRO A 143 -15.85 1.81 14.32
N PRO A 144 -16.49 2.95 14.65
CA PRO A 144 -15.77 4.16 15.02
C PRO A 144 -14.74 3.87 16.11
N LEU A 145 -13.53 4.43 15.98
CA LEU A 145 -12.48 4.29 16.98
C LEU A 145 -13.04 4.64 18.37
N GLU A 146 -12.78 3.78 19.37
CA GLU A 146 -13.15 4.05 20.75
C GLU A 146 -12.55 5.39 21.17
N ARG A 147 -13.42 6.34 21.55
CA ARG A 147 -12.97 7.65 21.98
C ARG A 147 -12.45 7.55 23.40
N VAL A 148 -11.14 7.65 23.53
CA VAL A 148 -10.51 7.85 24.83
C VAL A 148 -10.93 9.24 25.36
N PRO A 149 -11.37 9.37 26.63
CA PRO A 149 -11.73 10.66 27.22
C PRO A 149 -10.59 11.68 27.09
N ALA A 150 -10.93 12.95 26.83
CA ALA A 150 -9.96 14.04 26.84
C ALA A 150 -9.99 14.73 28.21
N LEU A 151 -8.81 14.95 28.82
CA LEU A 151 -8.66 15.77 30.01
C LEU A 151 -8.41 17.22 29.61
N TYR A 152 -9.20 18.13 30.17
CA TYR A 152 -8.98 19.56 30.11
C TYR A 152 -8.16 20.05 31.32
N PRO A 153 -7.55 21.25 31.25
CA PRO A 153 -6.81 21.81 32.38
C PRO A 153 -7.69 21.92 33.63
N GLY A 154 -7.30 21.20 34.69
CA GLY A 154 -8.05 21.13 35.97
C GLY A 154 -8.89 19.86 36.14
N ASP A 155 -9.06 19.05 35.11
CA ASP A 155 -9.74 17.76 35.21
C ASP A 155 -8.87 16.76 35.98
N ARG A 156 -9.48 16.03 36.93
CA ARG A 156 -8.84 14.93 37.64
C ARG A 156 -9.58 13.64 37.35
N GLN A 157 -8.86 12.61 36.96
CA GLN A 157 -9.44 11.29 36.82
C GLN A 157 -9.74 10.70 38.19
N LEU A 158 -10.93 10.12 38.32
CA LEU A 158 -11.33 9.37 39.50
C LEU A 158 -11.40 7.89 39.11
N PRO A 159 -10.59 7.01 39.71
CA PRO A 159 -10.70 5.58 39.49
C PRO A 159 -12.00 5.08 40.13
N THR A 160 -13.06 4.92 39.34
CA THR A 160 -14.35 4.40 39.80
C THR A 160 -14.73 3.15 39.00
N GLY A 161 -15.15 2.09 39.70
CA GLY A 161 -15.65 0.84 39.10
C GLY A 161 -15.28 -0.39 39.93
N ASN A 162 -16.05 -1.47 39.82
CA ASN A 162 -15.88 -2.68 40.63
C ASN A 162 -14.68 -3.57 40.24
N GLY A 163 -13.76 -3.07 39.39
CA GLY A 163 -12.66 -3.87 38.86
C GLY A 163 -13.12 -5.04 37.99
N LEU A 164 -12.18 -5.83 37.50
CA LEU A 164 -12.46 -7.13 36.86
C LEU A 164 -12.38 -8.23 37.92
N ASP A 165 -13.10 -9.33 37.69
CA ASP A 165 -12.97 -10.53 38.53
C ASP A 165 -11.53 -11.09 38.48
N PRO A 166 -11.07 -11.78 39.54
CA PRO A 166 -9.75 -12.42 39.56
C PRO A 166 -9.52 -13.29 38.32
N PRO A 167 -8.32 -13.27 37.69
CA PRO A 167 -7.00 -13.05 38.29
C PRO A 167 -6.48 -11.60 38.22
N THR A 168 -7.30 -10.61 37.85
CA THR A 168 -6.85 -9.22 37.79
C THR A 168 -6.48 -8.71 39.18
N GLN A 169 -5.24 -8.26 39.36
CA GLN A 169 -4.75 -7.68 40.61
C GLN A 169 -5.42 -6.30 40.83
N PRO A 170 -6.11 -6.08 41.97
CA PRO A 170 -6.64 -4.76 42.30
C PRO A 170 -5.51 -3.75 42.49
N PRO A 171 -5.71 -2.47 42.09
CA PRO A 171 -4.73 -1.43 42.34
C PRO A 171 -4.52 -1.23 43.84
N LEU A 172 -3.29 -0.90 44.22
CA LEU A 172 -2.95 -0.58 45.60
C LEU A 172 -3.55 0.78 45.95
N VAL A 173 -4.15 0.89 47.14
CA VAL A 173 -4.78 2.12 47.63
C VAL A 173 -3.78 3.28 47.61
N GLY A 174 -4.09 4.35 46.89
CA GLY A 174 -3.25 5.54 46.73
C GLY A 174 -2.15 5.43 45.67
N LEU A 175 -2.07 4.31 44.95
CA LEU A 175 -1.18 4.09 43.80
C LEU A 175 -1.99 3.65 42.57
N GLU A 176 -3.22 4.13 42.46
CA GLU A 176 -4.07 3.84 41.31
C GLU A 176 -3.46 4.48 40.05
N PRO A 177 -3.27 3.71 38.96
CA PRO A 177 -2.80 4.27 37.71
C PRO A 177 -3.90 5.15 37.10
N ASP A 178 -3.50 6.28 36.51
CA ASP A 178 -4.42 7.08 35.70
C ASP A 178 -4.98 6.23 34.56
N LEU A 179 -6.28 6.36 34.31
CA LEU A 179 -6.95 5.84 33.12
C LEU A 179 -6.35 6.49 31.85
N PRO A 180 -6.34 5.77 30.72
CA PRO A 180 -5.91 6.34 29.46
C PRO A 180 -6.78 7.55 29.11
N ALA A 181 -6.14 8.69 28.84
CA ALA A 181 -6.79 9.91 28.39
C ALA A 181 -5.91 10.74 27.45
N GLN A 182 -6.55 11.56 26.62
CA GLN A 182 -5.87 12.54 25.78
C GLN A 182 -5.73 13.87 26.53
N VAL A 183 -4.51 14.38 26.71
CA VAL A 183 -4.29 15.71 27.28
C VAL A 183 -4.49 16.75 26.17
N LYS A 184 -5.49 17.63 26.31
CA LYS A 184 -5.67 18.76 25.39
C LYS A 184 -5.07 20.03 25.98
N GLU A 185 -4.05 20.56 25.33
CA GLU A 185 -3.56 21.91 25.63
C GLU A 185 -4.63 22.95 25.24
N PRO A 186 -4.80 24.03 26.02
CA PRO A 186 -5.72 25.09 25.68
C PRO A 186 -5.27 25.75 24.37
N HIS A 187 -6.17 25.79 23.38
CA HIS A 187 -6.00 26.60 22.17
C HIS A 187 -5.94 28.07 22.59
N GLY A 188 -4.73 28.63 22.65
CA GLY A 188 -4.54 30.07 22.79
C GLY A 188 -4.97 30.79 21.51
N PRO A 189 -5.51 32.03 21.61
CA PRO A 189 -5.78 32.83 20.42
C PRO A 189 -4.45 33.10 19.69
N HIS A 190 -4.44 32.86 18.39
CA HIS A 190 -3.41 33.43 17.50
C HIS A 190 -3.68 34.93 17.38
N ASP A 191 -2.82 35.75 18.00
CA ASP A 191 -2.58 37.14 17.57
C ASP A 191 -1.53 37.18 16.45
#